data_AF-A0A377KA74-F1
#
_entry.id   AF-A0A377KA74-F1
#
_cell.length_a   1.000
_cell.length_b   1.000
_cell.length_c   1.000
_cell.angle_alpha   90.00
_cell.angle_beta   90.00
_cell.angle_gamma   90.00
#
_symmetry.space_group_name_H-M   'P 1'
#
loop_
_entity.id
_entity.type
_entity.pdbx_description
1 polymer ?
#
loop_
_entity_poly.entity_id
_entity_poly.type
_entity_poly.pdbx_seq_one_letter_code
_entity_poly.pdbx_strand_id
1 'polypeptide(L)'
;MSIYKIPLPLNILEAAKERITWTLNTLPRICVSFSGGKDSGLMLHLTAEIARQMGKKICVLFIDWEAQFSCTINYVQSLREFYADVIEEFYWVALPLTTQKFPFSIPTRMAVLGT
;
A
#
# COMPACT_ATOMS: atom_id res chain seq x y z
N MET A 1 -5.38 -13.06 29.58
CA MET A 1 -5.74 -13.39 28.18
C MET A 1 -6.12 -14.85 28.13
N SER A 2 -7.23 -15.22 27.48
CA SER A 2 -7.61 -16.62 27.29
C SER A 2 -6.50 -17.36 26.54
N ILE A 3 -6.07 -18.51 27.08
CA ILE A 3 -5.02 -19.37 26.49
C ILE A 3 -5.59 -20.22 25.33
N TYR A 4 -6.92 -20.23 25.15
CA TYR A 4 -7.60 -21.03 24.14
C TYR A 4 -7.69 -20.27 22.80
N LYS A 5 -7.09 -20.85 21.76
CA LYS A 5 -7.30 -20.41 20.37
C LYS A 5 -8.61 -20.98 19.85
N ILE A 6 -9.45 -20.14 19.25
CA ILE A 6 -10.69 -20.56 18.59
C ILE A 6 -10.36 -20.80 17.11
N PRO A 7 -10.47 -22.04 16.59
CA PRO A 7 -10.23 -22.28 15.18
C PRO A 7 -11.38 -21.72 14.35
N LEU A 8 -11.05 -21.02 13.26
CA LEU A 8 -12.02 -20.58 12.26
C LEU A 8 -11.93 -21.51 11.03
N PRO A 9 -13.04 -21.83 10.36
CA PRO A 9 -13.05 -22.65 9.15
C PRO A 9 -12.61 -21.87 7.90
N LEU A 10 -11.56 -21.05 8.03
CA LEU A 10 -11.08 -20.15 6.99
C LEU A 10 -9.56 -20.05 7.03
N ASN A 11 -8.92 -20.06 5.85
CA ASN A 11 -7.48 -19.85 5.76
C ASN A 11 -7.15 -18.34 5.73
N ILE A 12 -5.87 -18.00 5.91
CA ILE A 12 -5.41 -16.61 6.02
C ILE A 12 -5.68 -15.81 4.74
N LEU A 13 -5.52 -16.43 3.58
CA LEU A 13 -5.74 -15.78 2.28
C LEU A 13 -7.21 -15.42 2.11
N GLU A 14 -8.12 -16.37 2.36
CA GLU A 14 -9.56 -16.11 2.26
C GLU A 14 -10.00 -15.05 3.26
N ALA A 15 -9.52 -15.11 4.50
CA ALA A 15 -9.80 -14.09 5.51
C ALA A 15 -9.29 -12.69 5.09
N ALA A 16 -8.15 -12.62 4.40
CA ALA A 16 -7.62 -11.36 3.89
C ALA A 16 -8.47 -10.82 2.73
N LYS A 17 -8.85 -11.68 1.78
CA LYS A 17 -9.73 -11.31 0.66
C LYS A 17 -11.09 -10.83 1.15
N GLU A 18 -11.70 -11.50 2.12
CA GLU A 18 -12.96 -11.07 2.72
C GLU A 18 -12.88 -9.68 3.32
N ARG A 19 -11.82 -9.38 4.09
CA ARG A 19 -11.60 -8.05 4.68
C ARG A 19 -11.42 -6.99 3.59
N ILE A 20 -10.62 -7.27 2.57
CA ILE A 20 -10.39 -6.34 1.45
C ILE A 20 -11.70 -6.06 0.70
N THR A 21 -12.45 -7.11 0.35
CA THR A 21 -13.75 -7.00 -0.33
C THR A 21 -14.74 -6.19 0.50
N TRP A 22 -14.81 -6.45 1.81
CA TRP A 22 -15.66 -5.68 2.72
C TRP A 22 -15.27 -4.20 2.73
N THR A 23 -13.98 -3.88 2.84
CA THR A 23 -13.48 -2.50 2.80
C THR A 23 -13.86 -1.83 1.49
N LEU A 24 -13.59 -2.48 0.34
CA LEU A 24 -13.94 -2.02 -1.01
C LEU A 24 -15.44 -1.76 -1.17
N ASN A 25 -16.30 -2.51 -0.50
CA ASN A 25 -17.75 -2.31 -0.54
C ASN A 25 -18.27 -1.24 0.42
N THR A 26 -17.58 -1.03 1.54
CA THR A 26 -18.08 -0.16 2.61
C THR A 26 -17.62 1.28 2.48
N LEU A 27 -16.40 1.49 1.97
CA LEU A 27 -15.81 2.82 1.87
C LEU A 27 -15.90 3.38 0.45
N PRO A 28 -16.22 4.68 0.30
CA PRO A 28 -16.35 5.29 -1.02
C PRO A 28 -15.02 5.45 -1.75
N ARG A 29 -13.90 5.58 -1.01
CA ARG A 29 -12.55 5.73 -1.54
C ARG A 29 -11.55 5.09 -0.61
N ILE A 30 -10.61 4.33 -1.17
CA ILE A 30 -9.64 3.54 -0.41
C ILE A 30 -8.24 3.87 -0.88
N CYS A 31 -7.34 4.03 0.08
CA CYS A 31 -5.92 4.23 -0.17
C CYS A 31 -5.12 3.10 0.47
N VAL A 32 -4.31 2.41 -0.33
CA VAL A 32 -3.38 1.37 0.15
C VAL A 32 -2.05 2.03 0.49
N SER A 33 -1.63 1.91 1.75
CA SER A 33 -0.28 2.32 2.16
C SER A 33 0.73 1.27 1.70
N PHE A 34 1.60 1.65 0.78
CA PHE A 34 2.59 0.80 0.16
C PHE A 34 4.00 1.29 0.51
N SER A 35 4.84 0.41 1.05
CA SER A 35 6.18 0.77 1.54
C SER A 35 7.32 0.36 0.60
N GLY A 36 7.03 -0.34 -0.49
CA GLY A 36 8.04 -1.05 -1.28
C GLY A 36 8.49 -2.38 -0.68
N GLY A 37 8.00 -2.76 0.50
CA GLY A 37 8.32 -4.04 1.16
C GLY A 37 7.38 -5.19 0.79
N LYS A 38 7.79 -6.42 1.14
CA LYS A 38 7.07 -7.67 0.80
C LYS A 38 5.61 -7.70 1.26
N ASP A 39 5.33 -7.29 2.49
CA ASP A 39 4.00 -7.45 3.10
C ASP A 39 3.02 -6.44 2.51
N SER A 40 3.46 -5.19 2.37
CA SER A 40 2.69 -4.15 1.69
C SER A 40 2.53 -4.43 0.20
N GLY A 41 3.52 -5.08 -0.44
CA GLY A 41 3.43 -5.52 -1.82
C GLY A 41 2.35 -6.59 -2.00
N LEU A 42 2.35 -7.63 -1.17
CA LEU A 42 1.29 -8.65 -1.17
C LEU A 42 -0.09 -8.03 -0.94
N MET A 43 -0.20 -7.09 0.00
CA MET A 43 -1.45 -6.37 0.25
C MET A 43 -1.91 -5.58 -0.98
N LEU A 44 -1.00 -4.88 -1.67
CA LEU A 44 -1.31 -4.15 -2.91
C LEU A 44 -1.76 -5.11 -4.02
N HIS A 45 -1.05 -6.23 -4.22
CA HIS A 45 -1.40 -7.23 -5.23
C HIS A 45 -2.83 -7.76 -5.02
N LEU A 46 -3.16 -8.21 -3.79
CA LEU A 46 -4.50 -8.72 -3.47
C LEU A 46 -5.58 -7.65 -3.62
N THR A 47 -5.30 -6.43 -3.15
CA THR A 47 -6.27 -5.33 -3.20
C THR A 47 -6.54 -4.89 -4.64
N ALA A 48 -5.50 -4.76 -5.46
CA ALA A 48 -5.64 -4.40 -6.85
C ALA A 48 -6.36 -5.48 -7.67
N GLU A 49 -6.09 -6.78 -7.40
CA GLU A 49 -6.79 -7.88 -8.07
C GLU A 49 -8.30 -7.86 -7.77
N ILE A 50 -8.68 -7.73 -6.50
CA ILE A 50 -10.10 -7.68 -6.10
C ILE A 50 -10.76 -6.40 -6.63
N ALA A 51 -10.09 -5.25 -6.53
CA ALA A 51 -10.60 -3.99 -7.07
C ALA A 51 -10.85 -4.10 -8.59
N ARG A 52 -9.93 -4.73 -9.33
CA ARG A 52 -10.09 -5.02 -10.77
C ARG A 52 -11.32 -5.87 -11.04
N GLN A 53 -11.51 -6.96 -10.31
CA GLN A 53 -12.66 -7.85 -10.45
C GLN A 53 -13.99 -7.13 -10.15
N MET A 54 -13.97 -6.19 -9.22
CA MET A 54 -15.14 -5.40 -8.83
C MET A 54 -15.37 -4.15 -9.70
N GLY A 55 -14.48 -3.86 -10.66
CA GLY A 55 -14.53 -2.63 -11.46
C GLY A 55 -14.35 -1.36 -10.63
N LYS A 56 -13.67 -1.44 -9.48
CA LYS A 56 -13.39 -0.33 -8.58
C LYS A 56 -11.96 0.17 -8.76
N LYS A 57 -11.76 1.45 -8.46
CA LYS A 57 -10.43 2.06 -8.42
C LYS A 57 -9.95 2.23 -6.98
N ILE A 58 -8.64 2.23 -6.79
CA ILE A 58 -8.00 2.45 -5.48
C ILE A 58 -6.92 3.52 -5.60
N CYS A 59 -6.62 4.22 -4.51
CA CYS A 59 -5.44 5.06 -4.40
C CYS A 59 -4.29 4.26 -3.78
N VAL A 60 -3.06 4.67 -4.05
CA VAL A 60 -1.86 4.13 -3.41
C VAL A 60 -1.05 5.28 -2.81
N LEU A 61 -0.56 5.09 -1.59
CA LEU A 61 0.35 6.02 -0.91
C LEU A 61 1.71 5.36 -0.74
N PHE A 62 2.74 5.99 -1.29
CA PHE A 62 4.13 5.63 -1.10
C PHE A 62 4.89 6.81 -0.49
N ILE A 63 5.56 6.57 0.65
CA ILE A 63 6.40 7.55 1.32
C ILE A 63 7.86 7.25 0.99
N ASP A 64 8.47 8.14 0.22
CA ASP A 64 9.86 8.07 -0.17
C ASP A 64 10.73 8.82 0.85
N TRP A 65 11.62 8.09 1.50
CA TRP A 65 12.56 8.63 2.47
C TRP A 65 13.84 9.17 1.83
N GLU A 66 14.01 8.99 0.51
CA GLU A 66 15.22 9.32 -0.27
C GLU A 66 16.52 8.67 0.20
N ALA A 67 16.43 7.79 1.20
CA ALA A 67 17.52 6.95 1.69
C ALA A 67 17.31 5.47 1.33
N GLN A 68 16.36 5.16 0.44
CA GLN A 68 16.05 3.80 0.01
C GLN A 68 16.95 3.34 -1.14
N PHE A 69 17.14 2.02 -1.24
CA PHE A 69 17.89 1.43 -2.34
C PHE A 69 17.18 1.65 -3.69
N SER A 70 17.96 1.90 -4.74
CA SER A 70 17.42 2.07 -6.10
C SER A 70 16.59 0.87 -6.56
N CYS A 71 16.89 -0.34 -6.10
CA CYS A 71 16.08 -1.53 -6.41
C CYS A 71 14.65 -1.44 -5.83
N THR A 72 14.48 -0.86 -4.63
CA THR A 72 13.16 -0.63 -4.03
C THR A 72 12.40 0.41 -4.84
N ILE A 73 13.06 1.51 -5.23
CA ILE A 73 12.44 2.55 -6.05
C ILE A 73 11.98 2.00 -7.41
N ASN A 74 12.83 1.22 -8.08
CA ASN A 74 12.48 0.58 -9.35
C ASN A 74 11.32 -0.42 -9.19
N TYR A 75 11.28 -1.15 -8.09
CA TYR A 75 10.16 -2.06 -7.78
C TYR A 75 8.85 -1.31 -7.53
N VAL A 76 8.91 -0.17 -6.83
CA VAL A 76 7.73 0.67 -6.60
C VAL A 76 7.20 1.25 -7.92
N GLN A 77 8.10 1.72 -8.78
CA GLN A 77 7.75 2.22 -10.11
C GLN A 77 7.12 1.11 -10.98
N SER A 78 7.70 -0.10 -10.98
CA SER A 78 7.13 -1.20 -11.78
C SER A 78 5.74 -1.61 -11.30
N LEU A 79 5.47 -1.58 -9.99
CA LEU A 79 4.13 -1.83 -9.47
C LEU A 79 3.14 -0.71 -9.77
N ARG A 80 3.58 0.55 -9.74
CA ARG A 80 2.77 1.69 -10.16
C ARG A 80 2.31 1.52 -11.61
N GLU A 81 3.22 1.15 -12.50
CA GLU A 81 2.91 0.93 -13.92
C GLU A 81 2.02 -0.30 -14.13
N PHE A 82 2.36 -1.43 -13.48
CA PHE A 82 1.64 -2.69 -13.62
C PHE A 82 0.17 -2.60 -13.17
N TYR A 83 -0.14 -1.72 -12.23
CA TYR A 83 -1.48 -1.51 -11.68
C TYR A 83 -2.13 -0.19 -12.10
N ALA A 84 -1.59 0.52 -13.09
CA ALA A 84 -2.15 1.79 -13.59
C ALA A 84 -3.61 1.63 -14.08
N ASP A 85 -4.02 0.43 -14.47
CA ASP A 85 -5.39 0.11 -14.86
C ASP A 85 -6.39 0.13 -13.70
N VAL A 86 -5.94 0.01 -12.44
CA VAL A 86 -6.81 -0.04 -11.24
C VAL A 86 -6.52 1.11 -10.28
N ILE A 87 -5.33 1.68 -10.33
CA ILE A 87 -4.95 2.81 -9.49
C ILE A 87 -5.57 4.08 -10.05
N GLU A 88 -6.39 4.76 -9.24
CA GLU A 88 -6.92 6.10 -9.54
C GLU A 88 -5.83 7.15 -9.38
N GLU A 89 -5.12 7.10 -8.26
CA GLU A 89 -4.10 8.09 -7.89
C GLU A 89 -2.96 7.40 -7.15
N PHE A 90 -1.72 7.76 -7.48
CA PHE A 90 -0.52 7.24 -6.85
C PHE A 90 0.23 8.37 -6.15
N TYR A 91 -0.05 8.55 -4.86
CA TYR A 91 0.60 9.55 -4.03
C TYR A 91 2.04 9.12 -3.74
N TRP A 92 2.99 9.70 -4.47
CA TRP A 92 4.42 9.63 -4.15
C TRP A 92 4.81 10.83 -3.31
N VAL A 93 5.13 10.61 -2.04
CA VAL A 93 5.41 11.68 -1.08
C VAL A 93 6.86 11.61 -0.64
N ALA A 94 7.64 12.61 -1.05
CA ALA A 94 9.02 12.82 -0.61
C ALA A 94 9.10 14.15 0.18
N LEU A 95 8.57 14.13 1.41
CA LEU A 95 8.56 15.29 2.30
C LEU A 95 9.56 15.11 3.45
N PRO A 96 10.11 16.22 4.01
CA PRO A 96 10.96 16.14 5.19
C PRO A 96 10.16 15.61 6.38
N LEU A 97 10.40 14.35 6.77
CA LEU A 97 9.74 13.72 7.90
C LEU A 97 10.72 13.56 9.06
N THR A 98 10.40 14.15 10.21
CA THR A 98 11.13 13.91 11.47
C THR A 98 10.52 12.70 12.17
N THR A 99 11.32 11.68 12.45
CA THR A 99 10.89 10.54 13.29
C THR A 99 11.69 10.52 14.58
N GLN A 100 11.14 9.98 15.67
CA GLN A 100 11.85 9.91 16.96
C GLN A 100 13.17 9.14 16.90
N LYS A 101 13.38 8.31 15.86
CA LYS A 101 14.61 7.53 15.67
C LYS A 101 15.68 8.24 14.85
N PHE A 102 15.31 9.29 14.11
CA PHE A 102 16.23 10.09 13.30
C PHE A 102 15.96 11.58 13.58
N PRO A 103 16.69 12.19 14.54
CA PRO A 103 16.50 13.59 14.92
C PRO A 103 16.96 14.59 13.84
N PHE A 104 17.62 14.11 12.78
CA PHE A 104 18.00 14.92 11.63
C PHE A 104 16.99 14.73 10.51
N SER A 105 16.40 15.82 10.04
CA SER A 105 15.61 15.85 8.82
C SER A 105 16.48 15.43 7.65
N ILE A 106 16.15 14.32 6.98
CA ILE A 106 16.79 13.93 5.73
C ILE A 106 16.42 15.00 4.69
N PRO A 107 17.38 15.65 4.02
CA PRO A 107 17.08 16.57 2.94
C PRO A 107 16.37 15.78 1.84
N THR A 108 15.08 16.05 1.64
CA THR A 108 14.25 15.42 0.62
C THR A 108 14.05 16.40 -0.53
N ARG A 109 14.24 15.95 -1.77
CA ARG A 109 13.74 16.58 -2.99
C ARG A 109 12.22 16.59 -2.94
N MET A 110 11.67 17.72 -2.48
CA MET A 110 10.23 17.97 -2.43
C MET A 110 9.55 17.68 -3.78
N ALA A 111 8.85 16.55 -3.85
CA ALA A 111 7.94 16.21 -4.95
C ALA A 111 6.72 15.50 -4.35
N VAL A 112 5.56 16.12 -4.51
CA VAL A 112 4.26 15.44 -4.42
C VAL A 112 3.80 15.30 -5.86
N LEU A 113 4.10 14.15 -6.47
CA LEU A 113 3.59 13.85 -7.81
C LEU A 113 2.16 13.32 -7.64
N GLY A 114 1.20 14.25 -7.64
CA GLY A 114 -0.21 13.96 -7.87
C GLY A 114 -0.63 14.67 -9.15
N THR A 115 -0.86 13.89 -10.21
CA THR A 115 -1.42 14.35 -11.50
C THR A 115 -2.21 13.22 -12.11
#